data_AF-A0A351MTE9-F1
#
_entry.id   AF-A0A351MTE9-F1
#
_cell.length_a   1.000
_cell.length_b   1.000
_cell.length_c   1.000
_cell.angle_alpha   90.00
_cell.angle_beta   90.00
_cell.angle_gamma   90.00
#
_symmetry.space_group_name_H-M   'P 1'
#
loop_
_entity.id
_entity.type
_entity.pdbx_description
1 polymer ?
#
loop_
_entity_poly.entity_id
_entity_poly.type
_entity_poly.pdbx_seq_one_letter_code
_entity_poly.pdbx_strand_id
1 'polypeptide(L)'
;MRRAVLNIVGLTARDLTSGKMPKLAARVASGSMVRVKPAFPAVTCTAQASYLTGLTPAGHGIVANGWMDRTLSEVHFWKQSNRLVEGEKIWETVRSKRPGFRVANLFWWFNLGSSVDMAVTPRPIYKADGSKALDIATWPHDLRYALKKDLWDFPFGAFWGPYAGLD
;
A
#
# COMPACT_ATOMS: atom_id res chain seq x y z
N MET A 1 1.69 8.05 -21.65
CA MET A 1 1.57 9.01 -20.52
C MET A 1 1.67 8.26 -19.19
N ARG A 2 2.47 8.74 -18.22
CA ARG A 2 2.55 8.15 -16.89
C ARG A 2 1.38 8.63 -16.02
N ARG A 3 0.83 7.76 -15.18
CA ARG A 3 -0.22 8.08 -14.20
C ARG A 3 0.26 7.66 -12.82
N ALA A 4 -0.04 8.48 -11.83
CA ALA A 4 0.24 8.17 -10.43
C ALA A 4 -1.09 8.16 -9.66
N VAL A 5 -1.26 7.17 -8.80
CA VAL A 5 -2.36 7.08 -7.85
C VAL A 5 -1.75 7.21 -6.45
N LEU A 6 -2.18 8.23 -5.72
CA LEU A 6 -1.73 8.47 -4.36
C LEU A 6 -2.81 7.96 -3.40
N ASN A 7 -2.39 7.11 -2.48
CA ASN A 7 -3.22 6.67 -1.37
C ASN A 7 -2.76 7.38 -0.10
N ILE A 8 -3.58 8.32 0.37
CA ILE A 8 -3.30 9.12 1.56
C ILE A 8 -4.23 8.61 2.66
N VAL A 9 -3.70 7.78 3.54
CA VAL A 9 -4.47 7.12 4.60
C VAL A 9 -5.07 8.18 5.52
N GLY A 10 -6.37 8.07 5.80
CA GLY A 10 -7.08 8.97 6.70
C GLY A 10 -7.39 10.35 6.11
N LEU A 11 -7.07 10.62 4.84
CA LEU A 11 -7.41 11.89 4.22
C LEU A 11 -8.93 12.08 4.13
N THR A 12 -9.40 13.21 4.66
CA THR A 12 -10.80 13.62 4.62
C THR A 12 -10.96 14.93 3.84
N ALA A 13 -12.19 15.24 3.45
CA ALA A 13 -12.50 16.52 2.81
C ALA A 13 -12.18 17.73 3.70
N ARG A 14 -12.20 17.57 5.04
CA ARG A 14 -11.85 18.62 5.99
C ARG A 14 -10.37 19.03 5.89
N ASP A 15 -9.50 18.07 5.60
CA ASP A 15 -8.06 18.34 5.47
C ASP A 15 -7.78 19.27 4.28
N LEU A 16 -8.56 19.15 3.21
CA LEU A 16 -8.46 20.00 2.03
C LEU A 16 -8.88 21.46 2.31
N THR A 17 -9.79 21.68 3.27
CA THR A 17 -10.23 23.02 3.68
C THR A 17 -9.49 23.55 4.90
N SER A 18 -8.55 22.79 5.46
CA SER A 18 -7.87 23.13 6.71
C SER A 18 -6.83 24.27 6.58
N GLY A 19 -6.48 24.66 5.36
CA GLY A 19 -5.35 25.55 5.07
C GLY A 19 -3.97 24.89 5.18
N LYS A 20 -3.87 23.65 5.70
CA LYS A 20 -2.59 22.94 5.89
C LYS A 20 -2.10 22.17 4.66
N MET A 21 -2.96 21.93 3.67
CA MET A 21 -2.64 21.17 2.46
C MET A 21 -2.87 21.98 1.17
N PRO A 22 -2.28 23.18 1.02
CA PRO A 22 -2.65 24.13 -0.06
C PRO A 22 -2.41 23.57 -1.47
N LYS A 23 -1.34 22.78 -1.67
CA LYS A 23 -1.05 22.15 -2.99
C LYS A 23 -2.11 21.12 -3.37
N LEU A 24 -2.56 20.30 -2.42
CA LEU A 24 -3.58 19.29 -2.67
C LEU A 24 -4.95 19.95 -2.87
N ALA A 25 -5.28 20.97 -2.08
CA ALA A 25 -6.49 21.76 -2.23
C ALA A 25 -6.57 22.42 -3.62
N ALA A 26 -5.48 23.05 -4.09
CA ALA A 26 -5.40 23.64 -5.43
C ALA A 26 -5.55 22.58 -6.55
N ARG A 27 -5.00 21.38 -6.35
CA ARG A 27 -5.15 20.28 -7.30
C ARG A 27 -6.60 19.79 -7.39
N VAL A 28 -7.30 19.76 -6.27
CA VAL A 28 -8.73 19.43 -6.23
C VAL A 28 -9.57 20.51 -6.90
N ALA A 29 -9.28 21.79 -6.64
CA ALA A 29 -10.01 22.93 -7.20
C ALA A 29 -9.89 23.04 -8.74
N SER A 30 -8.74 22.67 -9.30
CA SER A 30 -8.50 22.64 -10.75
C SER A 30 -8.92 21.33 -11.43
N GLY A 31 -9.39 20.35 -10.65
CA GLY A 31 -9.74 19.02 -11.14
C GLY A 31 -11.16 18.62 -10.74
N SER A 32 -11.34 17.34 -10.44
CA SER A 32 -12.61 16.79 -9.99
C SER A 32 -12.46 16.15 -8.62
N MET A 33 -13.47 16.29 -7.78
CA MET A 33 -13.57 15.58 -6.50
C MET A 33 -14.80 14.69 -6.49
N VAL A 34 -14.60 13.42 -6.12
CA VAL A 34 -15.69 12.48 -5.88
C VAL A 34 -15.52 11.91 -4.48
N ARG A 35 -16.60 11.86 -3.71
CA ARG A 35 -16.63 11.15 -2.43
C ARG A 35 -16.90 9.68 -2.70
N VAL A 36 -16.01 8.82 -2.22
CA VAL A 36 -16.17 7.37 -2.32
C VAL A 36 -16.77 6.87 -1.01
N LYS A 37 -17.77 5.97 -1.09
CA LYS A 37 -18.24 5.26 0.09
C LYS A 37 -17.08 4.37 0.59
N PRO A 38 -16.60 4.55 1.84
CA PRO A 38 -15.46 3.78 2.32
C PRO A 38 -15.81 2.29 2.40
N ALA A 39 -14.79 1.44 2.26
CA ALA A 39 -14.93 0.02 2.56
C ALA A 39 -15.36 -0.18 4.01
N PHE A 40 -16.11 -1.25 4.27
CA PHE A 40 -16.47 -1.66 5.64
C PHE A 40 -15.90 -3.07 5.92
N PRO A 41 -15.08 -3.25 6.96
CA PRO A 41 -14.64 -2.23 7.93
C PRO A 41 -13.64 -1.23 7.32
N ALA A 42 -13.69 0.02 7.81
CA ALA A 42 -12.90 1.15 7.30
C ALA A 42 -11.45 1.14 7.84
N VAL A 43 -10.74 0.05 7.58
CA VAL A 43 -9.33 -0.14 7.96
C VAL A 43 -8.45 -0.30 6.72
N THR A 44 -7.18 0.06 6.84
CA THR A 44 -6.22 0.19 5.73
C THR A 44 -6.17 -1.03 4.80
N CYS A 45 -5.96 -2.23 5.33
CA CYS A 45 -5.82 -3.44 4.51
C CYS A 45 -7.09 -3.71 3.69
N THR A 46 -8.25 -3.61 4.33
CA THR A 46 -9.56 -3.79 3.70
C THR A 46 -9.78 -2.76 2.60
N ALA A 47 -9.62 -1.46 2.92
CA ALA A 47 -9.85 -0.38 1.97
C ALA A 47 -8.92 -0.46 0.75
N GLN A 48 -7.63 -0.73 0.97
CA GLN A 48 -6.67 -0.86 -0.13
C GLN A 48 -6.96 -2.05 -1.03
N ALA A 49 -7.32 -3.20 -0.46
CA ALA A 49 -7.74 -4.36 -1.25
C ALA A 49 -8.99 -4.04 -2.10
N SER A 50 -9.97 -3.33 -1.54
CA SER A 50 -11.16 -2.89 -2.29
C SER A 50 -10.78 -1.94 -3.43
N TYR A 51 -9.92 -0.95 -3.21
CA TYR A 51 -9.50 -0.02 -4.27
C TYR A 51 -8.68 -0.68 -5.39
N LEU A 52 -7.87 -1.68 -5.05
CA LEU A 52 -7.02 -2.36 -6.03
C LEU A 52 -7.76 -3.43 -6.84
N THR A 53 -8.92 -3.90 -6.37
CA THR A 53 -9.71 -4.97 -7.04
C THR A 53 -11.06 -4.49 -7.57
N GLY A 54 -11.59 -3.40 -7.02
CA GLY A 54 -12.98 -2.99 -7.23
C GLY A 54 -14.00 -3.87 -6.48
N LEU A 55 -13.56 -4.84 -5.68
CA LEU A 55 -14.43 -5.77 -4.95
C LEU A 55 -14.72 -5.27 -3.52
N THR A 56 -15.76 -5.83 -2.91
CA THR A 56 -16.01 -5.70 -1.47
C THR A 56 -15.19 -6.76 -0.69
N PRO A 57 -15.12 -6.68 0.64
CA PRO A 57 -14.41 -7.68 1.45
C PRO A 57 -14.88 -9.12 1.26
N ALA A 58 -16.16 -9.31 0.90
CA ALA A 58 -16.69 -10.62 0.56
C ALA A 58 -16.10 -11.19 -0.76
N GLY A 59 -15.60 -10.34 -1.66
CA GLY A 59 -15.01 -10.74 -2.93
C GLY A 59 -13.48 -10.79 -2.95
N HIS A 60 -12.79 -9.94 -2.17
CA HIS A 60 -11.33 -9.94 -2.10
C HIS A 60 -10.74 -10.63 -0.86
N GLY A 61 -11.58 -11.11 0.06
CA GLY A 61 -11.19 -11.91 1.25
C GLY A 61 -10.54 -11.11 2.40
N ILE A 62 -10.02 -9.91 2.14
CA ILE A 62 -9.40 -9.08 3.17
C ILE A 62 -10.43 -8.34 4.02
N VAL A 63 -10.62 -8.78 5.25
CA VAL A 63 -11.66 -8.25 6.16
C VAL A 63 -11.13 -7.36 7.29
N ALA A 64 -9.82 -7.34 7.55
CA ALA A 64 -9.23 -6.56 8.65
C ALA A 64 -7.74 -6.27 8.41
N ASN A 65 -7.14 -5.43 9.26
CA ASN A 65 -5.67 -5.30 9.33
C ASN A 65 -5.00 -6.51 9.99
N GLY A 66 -5.73 -7.30 10.76
CA GLY A 66 -5.24 -8.54 11.36
C GLY A 66 -6.39 -9.46 11.72
N TRP A 67 -6.14 -10.78 11.66
CA TRP A 67 -7.13 -11.81 11.95
C TRP A 67 -6.45 -13.10 12.40
N MET A 68 -7.25 -13.98 13.03
CA MET A 68 -6.83 -15.32 13.44
C MET A 68 -6.58 -16.18 12.19
N ASP A 69 -5.33 -16.65 12.05
CA ASP A 69 -4.99 -17.73 11.13
C ASP A 69 -5.31 -19.06 11.81
N ARG A 70 -6.38 -19.70 11.35
CA ARG A 70 -6.90 -20.92 12.01
C ARG A 70 -5.98 -22.12 11.83
N THR A 71 -5.19 -22.16 10.77
CA THR A 71 -4.24 -23.25 10.54
C THR A 71 -3.11 -23.19 11.56
N LEU A 72 -2.66 -21.98 11.89
CA LEU A 72 -1.58 -21.76 12.86
C LEU A 72 -2.09 -21.56 14.30
N SER A 73 -3.39 -21.28 14.47
CA SER A 73 -3.97 -20.83 15.75
C SER A 73 -3.29 -19.57 16.30
N GLU A 74 -2.89 -18.67 15.39
CA GLU A 74 -2.18 -17.44 15.70
C GLU A 74 -2.90 -16.21 15.15
N VAL A 75 -2.88 -15.10 15.90
CA VAL A 75 -3.34 -13.81 15.37
C VAL A 75 -2.20 -13.16 14.60
N HIS A 76 -2.41 -12.92 13.31
CA HIS A 76 -1.44 -12.19 12.49
C HIS A 76 -1.99 -10.83 12.10
N PHE A 77 -1.14 -9.83 12.22
CA PHE A 77 -1.41 -8.49 11.74
C PHE A 77 -0.60 -8.22 10.47
N TRP A 78 -1.13 -7.35 9.62
CA TRP A 78 -0.39 -6.73 8.53
C TRP A 78 0.24 -7.80 7.60
N LYS A 79 -0.52 -8.86 7.28
CA LYS A 79 -0.09 -9.88 6.31
C LYS A 79 0.23 -9.20 4.97
N GLN A 80 1.31 -9.59 4.29
CA GLN A 80 1.80 -8.88 3.09
C GLN A 80 1.70 -9.66 1.78
N SER A 81 1.43 -10.96 1.83
CA SER A 81 1.34 -11.77 0.62
C SER A 81 0.21 -11.29 -0.29
N ASN A 82 0.52 -10.96 -1.55
CA ASN A 82 -0.48 -10.55 -2.53
C ASN A 82 -1.51 -11.66 -2.81
N ARG A 83 -1.11 -12.93 -2.66
CA ARG A 83 -1.97 -14.12 -2.85
C ARG A 83 -3.14 -14.20 -1.88
N LEU A 84 -3.11 -13.44 -0.78
CA LEU A 84 -4.23 -13.36 0.15
C LEU A 84 -5.39 -12.52 -0.38
N VAL A 85 -5.12 -11.65 -1.35
CA VAL A 85 -6.14 -10.78 -1.93
C VAL A 85 -6.73 -11.45 -3.15
N GLU A 86 -7.97 -11.88 -3.04
CA GLU A 86 -8.70 -12.51 -4.15
C GLU A 86 -9.09 -11.47 -5.22
N GLY A 87 -9.49 -11.95 -6.40
CA GLY A 87 -9.92 -11.14 -7.54
C GLY A 87 -8.80 -10.53 -8.39
N GLU A 88 -9.16 -10.13 -9.61
CA GLU A 88 -8.26 -9.44 -10.54
C GLU A 88 -7.85 -8.08 -9.99
N LYS A 89 -6.56 -7.76 -10.09
CA LYS A 89 -6.03 -6.46 -9.66
C LYS A 89 -6.11 -5.46 -10.81
N ILE A 90 -6.28 -4.18 -10.48
CA ILE A 90 -6.45 -3.10 -11.46
C ILE A 90 -5.35 -3.08 -12.54
N TRP A 91 -4.11 -3.40 -12.17
CA TRP A 91 -3.00 -3.45 -13.13
C TRP A 91 -3.09 -4.63 -14.09
N GLU A 92 -3.69 -5.76 -13.67
CA GLU A 92 -3.95 -6.92 -14.53
C GLU A 92 -5.04 -6.58 -15.54
N THR A 93 -6.15 -5.98 -15.08
CA THR A 93 -7.22 -5.47 -15.94
C THR A 93 -6.71 -4.45 -16.96
N VAL A 94 -5.80 -3.56 -16.56
CA VAL A 94 -5.22 -2.58 -17.49
C VAL A 94 -4.29 -3.27 -18.48
N ARG A 95 -3.48 -4.23 -18.05
CA ARG A 95 -2.53 -4.94 -18.90
C ARG A 95 -3.24 -5.82 -19.94
N SER A 96 -4.38 -6.42 -19.62
CA SER A 96 -5.18 -7.19 -20.59
C SER A 96 -5.70 -6.31 -21.73
N LYS A 97 -6.00 -5.03 -21.45
CA LYS A 97 -6.44 -4.04 -22.46
C LYS A 97 -5.30 -3.29 -23.11
N ARG A 98 -4.12 -3.26 -22.47
CA ARG A 98 -2.93 -2.52 -22.92
C ARG A 98 -1.68 -3.36 -22.66
N PRO A 99 -1.36 -4.32 -23.57
CA PRO A 99 -0.14 -5.09 -23.50
C PRO A 99 1.09 -4.18 -23.38
N GLY A 100 2.03 -4.55 -22.50
CA GLY A 100 3.22 -3.75 -22.21
C GLY A 100 3.02 -2.60 -21.22
N PHE A 101 1.81 -2.40 -20.65
CA PHE A 101 1.62 -1.44 -19.56
C PHE A 101 2.41 -1.87 -18.31
N ARG A 102 3.30 -0.98 -17.86
CA ARG A 102 4.20 -1.19 -16.71
C ARG A 102 3.63 -0.52 -15.46
N VAL A 103 3.72 -1.19 -14.32
CA VAL A 103 3.24 -0.69 -13.02
C VAL A 103 4.32 -0.77 -11.95
N ALA A 104 4.45 0.32 -11.20
CA ALA A 104 5.19 0.35 -9.94
C ALA A 104 4.19 0.47 -8.78
N ASN A 105 4.21 -0.48 -7.85
CA ASN A 105 3.49 -0.40 -6.59
C ASN A 105 4.48 -0.06 -5.46
N LEU A 106 4.35 1.15 -4.93
CA LEU A 106 5.20 1.67 -3.87
C LEU A 106 4.35 1.79 -2.59
N PHE A 107 4.60 0.91 -1.62
CA PHE A 107 4.03 0.93 -0.27
C PHE A 107 2.51 0.73 -0.15
N TRP A 108 1.78 0.36 -1.21
CA TRP A 108 0.44 -0.20 -0.99
C TRP A 108 0.57 -1.59 -0.35
N TRP A 109 -0.41 -1.94 0.46
CA TRP A 109 -0.44 -3.19 1.19
C TRP A 109 -0.65 -4.40 0.28
N PHE A 110 -0.34 -5.59 0.80
CA PHE A 110 -0.37 -6.85 0.05
C PHE A 110 0.49 -6.85 -1.23
N ASN A 111 1.65 -6.20 -1.19
CA ASN A 111 2.50 -6.04 -2.37
C ASN A 111 3.51 -7.19 -2.56
N LEU A 112 3.71 -8.04 -1.55
CA LEU A 112 4.71 -9.10 -1.63
C LEU A 112 4.27 -10.18 -2.63
N GLY A 113 5.07 -10.37 -3.69
CA GLY A 113 4.76 -11.33 -4.75
C GLY A 113 3.61 -10.90 -5.67
N SER A 114 3.33 -9.60 -5.76
CA SER A 114 2.35 -9.07 -6.72
C SER A 114 2.89 -9.14 -8.17
N SER A 115 1.98 -9.08 -9.15
CA SER A 115 2.30 -9.17 -10.59
C SER A 115 2.74 -7.84 -11.23
N VAL A 116 3.13 -6.87 -10.40
CA VAL A 116 3.63 -5.56 -10.83
C VAL A 116 5.09 -5.64 -11.28
N ASP A 117 5.51 -4.66 -12.06
CA ASP A 117 6.86 -4.62 -12.63
C ASP A 117 7.91 -4.10 -11.65
N MET A 118 7.48 -3.24 -10.72
CA MET A 118 8.31 -2.76 -9.61
C MET A 118 7.49 -2.76 -8.32
N ALA A 119 7.98 -3.43 -7.29
CA ALA A 119 7.34 -3.48 -5.98
C ALA A 119 8.30 -2.93 -4.93
N VAL A 120 7.80 -2.10 -4.02
CA VAL A 120 8.51 -1.67 -2.81
C VAL A 120 7.53 -1.76 -1.65
N THR A 121 7.92 -2.40 -0.56
CA THR A 121 7.06 -2.59 0.63
C THR A 121 7.92 -2.61 1.89
N PRO A 122 7.44 -2.09 3.04
CA PRO A 122 8.21 -2.12 4.28
C PRO A 122 8.29 -3.57 4.77
N ARG A 123 9.49 -4.07 5.06
CA ARG A 123 9.70 -5.45 5.51
C ARG A 123 10.91 -5.53 6.43
N PRO A 124 10.70 -5.72 7.74
CA PRO A 124 11.79 -6.07 8.64
C PRO A 124 12.44 -7.40 8.24
N ILE A 125 13.76 -7.44 8.30
CA ILE A 125 14.57 -8.64 8.13
C ILE A 125 14.89 -9.18 9.53
N TYR A 126 14.46 -10.40 9.78
CA TYR A 126 14.77 -11.14 11.00
C TYR A 126 16.02 -11.97 10.74
N LYS A 127 17.12 -11.64 11.41
CA LYS A 127 18.39 -12.33 11.25
C LYS A 127 18.47 -13.55 12.18
N ALA A 128 19.36 -14.49 11.85
CA ALA A 128 19.56 -15.71 12.64
C ALA A 128 20.01 -15.45 14.08
N ASP A 129 20.65 -14.30 14.33
CA ASP A 129 21.05 -13.83 15.66
C ASP A 129 19.89 -13.23 16.48
N GLY A 130 18.65 -13.28 15.97
CA GLY A 130 17.46 -12.72 16.60
C GLY A 130 17.29 -11.20 16.40
N SER A 131 18.25 -10.53 15.78
CA SER A 131 18.14 -9.10 15.49
C SER A 131 17.13 -8.82 14.38
N LYS A 132 16.53 -7.62 14.44
CA LYS A 132 15.57 -7.12 13.45
C LYS A 132 16.18 -5.91 12.76
N ALA A 133 16.47 -6.04 11.48
CA ALA A 133 16.83 -4.89 10.65
C ALA A 133 15.56 -4.36 9.99
N LEU A 134 15.18 -3.11 10.29
CA LEU A 134 14.07 -2.44 9.63
C LEU A 134 14.50 -2.12 8.20
N ASP A 135 13.72 -2.60 7.23
CA ASP A 135 14.11 -2.51 5.83
C ASP A 135 12.89 -2.46 4.91
N ILE A 136 13.15 -2.42 3.61
CA ILE A 136 12.19 -2.63 2.54
C ILE A 136 12.48 -3.94 1.81
N ALA A 137 11.42 -4.59 1.35
CA ALA A 137 11.52 -5.61 0.33
C ALA A 137 11.18 -4.97 -1.03
N THR A 138 11.97 -5.30 -2.06
CA THR A 138 11.74 -4.82 -3.41
C THR A 138 11.66 -5.95 -4.43
N TRP A 139 10.97 -5.65 -5.53
CA TRP A 139 11.07 -6.37 -6.80
C TRP A 139 11.30 -5.34 -7.91
N PRO A 140 12.30 -5.49 -8.78
CA PRO A 140 13.47 -6.36 -8.65
C PRO A 140 14.23 -6.17 -7.32
N HIS A 141 15.00 -7.17 -6.88
CA HIS A 141 15.63 -7.17 -5.56
C HIS A 141 16.77 -6.15 -5.41
N ASP A 142 17.47 -5.87 -6.50
CA ASP A 142 18.57 -4.91 -6.57
C ASP A 142 18.10 -3.45 -6.45
N LEU A 143 16.83 -3.17 -6.78
CA LEU A 143 16.21 -1.85 -6.62
C LEU A 143 16.35 -1.31 -5.18
N ARG A 144 16.35 -2.18 -4.17
CA ARG A 144 16.58 -1.80 -2.78
C ARG A 144 17.90 -1.03 -2.60
N TYR A 145 18.99 -1.51 -3.20
CA TYR A 145 20.30 -0.87 -3.05
C TYR A 145 20.35 0.48 -3.77
N ALA A 146 19.77 0.55 -4.98
CA ALA A 146 19.69 1.81 -5.73
C ALA A 146 18.88 2.86 -4.96
N LEU A 147 17.71 2.48 -4.43
CA LEU A 147 16.89 3.38 -3.62
C LEU A 147 17.62 3.87 -2.37
N LYS A 148 18.31 2.98 -1.64
CA LYS A 148 19.06 3.38 -0.44
C LYS A 148 20.26 4.27 -0.74
N LYS A 149 20.91 4.05 -1.88
CA LYS A 149 22.01 4.91 -2.33
C LYS A 149 21.52 6.34 -2.59
N ASP A 150 20.35 6.48 -3.20
CA ASP A 150 19.84 7.79 -3.65
C ASP A 150 18.99 8.50 -2.58
N LEU A 151 18.29 7.74 -1.72
CA LEU A 151 17.27 8.23 -0.78
C LEU A 151 17.54 7.88 0.69
N TRP A 152 18.69 7.26 1.00
CA TRP A 152 19.05 6.77 2.33
C TRP A 152 18.19 5.61 2.82
N ASP A 153 18.42 5.19 4.07
CA ASP A 153 17.65 4.12 4.69
C ASP A 153 16.17 4.50 4.87
N PHE A 154 15.30 3.50 4.75
CA PHE A 154 13.87 3.70 4.91
C PHE A 154 13.53 4.09 6.36
N PRO A 155 12.85 5.23 6.59
CA PRO A 155 12.60 5.75 7.94
C PRO A 155 11.42 5.00 8.59
N PHE A 156 11.63 3.74 8.93
CA PHE A 156 10.54 2.83 9.34
C PHE A 156 9.76 3.34 10.55
N GLY A 157 10.41 3.94 11.55
CA GLY A 157 9.76 4.49 12.75
C GLY A 157 8.84 5.68 12.46
N ALA A 158 9.26 6.57 11.56
CA ALA A 158 8.46 7.71 11.11
C ALA A 158 7.37 7.30 10.10
N PHE A 159 7.54 6.15 9.43
CA PHE A 159 6.53 5.59 8.53
C PHE A 159 5.39 4.89 9.28
N TRP A 160 5.70 4.08 10.29
CA TRP A 160 4.70 3.31 11.02
C TRP A 160 5.09 3.06 12.47
N GLY A 161 4.16 3.33 13.39
CA GLY A 161 4.35 3.17 14.83
C GLY A 161 3.97 4.44 15.60
N PRO A 162 4.28 4.50 16.91
CA PRO A 162 3.94 5.64 17.77
C PRO A 162 4.63 6.95 17.36
N TYR A 163 5.72 6.87 16.59
CA TYR A 163 6.45 8.02 16.07
C TYR A 163 6.07 8.38 14.63
N ALA A 164 5.01 7.77 14.08
CA ALA A 164 4.64 8.02 12.70
C ALA A 164 4.31 9.52 12.47
N GLY A 165 4.95 10.13 11.46
CA GLY A 165 4.82 11.55 11.16
C GLY A 165 5.62 12.50 12.05
N LEU A 166 6.52 11.97 12.89
CA LEU A 166 7.52 12.75 13.63
C LEU A 166 8.90 12.53 12.99
N ASP A 167 9.63 13.62 12.76
CA ASP A 167 11.02 13.64 12.25
C ASP A 167 12.01 13.98 13.37
#